data_AF-A0A0D2JGF1-F1
#
_entry.id   AF-A0A0D2JGF1-F1
#
_cell.length_a   1.000
_cell.length_b   1.000
_cell.length_c   1.000
_cell.angle_alpha   90.00
_cell.angle_beta   90.00
_cell.angle_gamma   90.00
#
_symmetry.space_group_name_H-M   'P 1'
#
loop_
_entity.id
_entity.type
_entity.pdbx_description
1 polymer ?
#
loop_
_entity_poly.entity_id
_entity_poly.type
_entity_poly.pdbx_seq_one_letter_code
_entity_poly.pdbx_strand_id
1 'polypeptide(L)'
;MIRKITLVALAALFFVAAWTVPSQAGQVLDFDLPTVDGGRLRLSDFRGRVVILDFFASWCRPCKAGMKKLNKLAKAQGQNGVSVIGFALDKAGIKKVRPFVAKLGIDFPVVLGNMEEARRLTRELGGLDVVPTSLVIDPQGRAVKRLVGLVSRETLMASVRPHLKSQAPPEPTSAQVDRRHEGERRFQRIWLTDQQYVGGQSGFFVHIIAELADLAAEQGLWFGLHIRPEARSGSGLAPLDKPKKLFLRVDDASRRHFILFVSCDQLPATASQGVYRSWVTILGPNQKTLERSGDIIFEKPNCITARAR
;
A
#
# COMPACT_ATOMS: atom_id res chain seq x y z
N MET A 1 -67.01 -10.78 -53.25
CA MET A 1 -65.62 -11.21 -53.52
C MET A 1 -64.65 -10.25 -52.83
N ILE A 2 -63.90 -10.78 -51.87
CA ILE A 2 -62.48 -10.48 -51.53
C ILE A 2 -62.08 -9.00 -51.28
N ARG A 3 -61.95 -8.67 -49.97
CA ARG A 3 -60.84 -8.03 -49.22
C ARG A 3 -60.00 -6.91 -49.86
N LYS A 4 -59.80 -5.81 -49.10
CA LYS A 4 -58.50 -5.33 -48.53
C LYS A 4 -58.72 -4.00 -47.76
N ILE A 5 -58.62 -3.98 -46.43
CA ILE A 5 -57.45 -3.78 -45.55
C ILE A 5 -57.13 -2.30 -45.26
N THR A 6 -57.24 -2.01 -43.97
CA THR A 6 -56.96 -0.85 -43.14
C THR A 6 -55.58 -0.22 -43.36
N LEU A 7 -55.47 1.11 -43.20
CA LEU A 7 -54.21 1.83 -42.97
C LEU A 7 -54.39 2.79 -41.80
N VAL A 8 -54.14 2.28 -40.59
CA VAL A 8 -53.91 3.11 -39.40
C VAL A 8 -52.42 3.40 -39.37
N ALA A 9 -52.06 4.68 -39.51
CA ALA A 9 -50.71 5.16 -39.32
C ALA A 9 -50.34 5.03 -37.83
N LEU A 10 -49.47 4.07 -37.51
CA LEU A 10 -48.87 3.95 -36.18
C LEU A 10 -47.41 4.41 -36.22
N ALA A 11 -47.09 5.32 -35.30
CA ALA A 11 -45.80 5.96 -35.11
C ALA A 11 -44.66 4.95 -34.95
N ALA A 12 -43.64 5.06 -35.80
CA ALA A 12 -42.33 4.47 -35.55
C ALA A 12 -41.40 5.54 -35.01
N LEU A 13 -41.60 5.93 -33.74
CA LEU A 13 -40.54 6.52 -32.95
C LEU A 13 -39.47 5.44 -32.77
N PHE A 14 -38.36 5.58 -33.48
CA PHE A 14 -37.14 4.81 -33.24
C PHE A 14 -36.58 5.19 -31.86
N PHE A 15 -37.12 4.57 -30.82
CA PHE A 15 -36.48 4.53 -29.51
C PHE A 15 -35.32 3.55 -29.64
N VAL A 16 -34.16 4.05 -30.08
CA VAL A 16 -32.89 3.37 -29.90
C VAL A 16 -32.61 3.41 -28.41
N ALA A 17 -33.18 2.45 -27.68
CA ALA A 17 -32.72 2.14 -26.34
C ALA A 17 -31.25 1.73 -26.52
N ALA A 18 -30.34 2.63 -26.14
CA ALA A 18 -28.96 2.27 -25.93
C ALA A 18 -28.96 1.24 -24.79
N TRP A 19 -28.97 -0.04 -25.14
CA TRP A 19 -28.64 -1.11 -24.21
C TRP A 19 -27.19 -0.87 -23.83
N THR A 20 -27.00 -0.11 -22.75
CA THR A 20 -25.73 -0.04 -22.05
C THR A 20 -25.48 -1.46 -21.56
N VAL A 21 -24.65 -2.20 -22.30
CA VAL A 21 -24.12 -3.48 -21.83
C VAL A 21 -23.48 -3.17 -20.48
N PRO A 22 -24.01 -3.68 -19.35
CA PRO A 22 -23.37 -3.46 -18.07
C PRO A 22 -21.98 -4.08 -18.20
N SER A 23 -20.95 -3.25 -18.08
CA SER A 23 -19.58 -3.73 -18.02
C SER A 23 -19.54 -4.72 -16.86
N GLN A 24 -19.28 -5.98 -17.17
CA GLN A 24 -19.23 -7.03 -16.16
C GLN A 24 -18.17 -6.63 -15.14
N ALA A 25 -18.62 -6.13 -13.99
CA ALA A 25 -17.73 -5.67 -12.95
C ALA A 25 -17.00 -6.92 -12.44
N GLY A 26 -15.72 -7.06 -12.81
CA GLY A 26 -14.89 -8.17 -12.38
C GLY A 26 -14.87 -8.30 -10.86
N GLN A 27 -14.67 -9.52 -10.35
CA GLN A 27 -14.72 -9.78 -8.92
C GLN A 27 -13.67 -8.92 -8.19
N VAL A 28 -14.13 -8.22 -7.15
CA VAL A 28 -13.26 -7.51 -6.23
C VAL A 28 -12.50 -8.54 -5.40
N LEU A 29 -11.17 -8.57 -5.56
CA LEU A 29 -10.32 -9.52 -4.85
C LEU A 29 -10.02 -9.03 -3.44
N ASP A 30 -9.87 -9.99 -2.52
CA ASP A 30 -9.32 -9.71 -1.19
C ASP A 30 -8.62 -10.95 -0.59
N PHE A 31 -7.74 -10.69 0.36
CA PHE A 31 -7.15 -11.68 1.25
C PHE A 31 -6.69 -10.98 2.53
N ASP A 32 -6.55 -11.72 3.62
CA ASP A 32 -5.90 -11.27 4.85
C ASP A 32 -4.84 -12.34 5.19
N LEU A 33 -3.56 -12.00 5.05
CA LEU A 33 -2.47 -12.97 5.15
C LEU A 33 -1.32 -12.48 6.04
N PRO A 34 -0.64 -13.40 6.74
CA PRO A 34 0.54 -13.06 7.51
C PRO A 34 1.68 -12.59 6.60
N THR A 35 2.43 -11.60 7.06
CA THR A 35 3.60 -11.05 6.34
C THR A 35 4.90 -11.68 6.81
N VAL A 36 5.94 -11.62 5.97
CA VAL A 36 7.29 -12.09 6.31
C VAL A 36 7.90 -11.31 7.48
N ASP A 37 7.57 -10.03 7.60
CA ASP A 37 8.10 -9.11 8.62
C ASP A 37 7.30 -9.14 9.93
N GLY A 38 6.29 -10.02 10.02
CA GLY A 38 5.38 -10.10 11.14
C GLY A 38 4.16 -9.18 10.98
N GLY A 39 3.03 -9.61 11.53
CA GLY A 39 1.74 -8.97 11.34
C GLY A 39 0.94 -9.59 10.19
N ARG A 40 -0.04 -8.84 9.70
CA ARG A 40 -0.98 -9.26 8.66
C ARG A 40 -1.19 -8.12 7.67
N LEU A 41 -1.47 -8.48 6.42
CA LEU A 41 -1.73 -7.53 5.34
C LEU A 41 -3.04 -7.92 4.66
N ARG A 42 -3.92 -6.94 4.46
CA ARG A 42 -5.12 -7.12 3.66
C ARG A 42 -4.95 -6.50 2.29
N LEU A 43 -5.40 -7.18 1.24
CA LEU A 43 -5.36 -6.60 -0.11
C LEU A 43 -6.25 -5.36 -0.19
N SER A 44 -7.36 -5.33 0.56
CA SER A 44 -8.22 -4.17 0.73
C SER A 44 -7.50 -2.92 1.24
N ASP A 45 -6.36 -3.05 1.93
CA ASP A 45 -5.60 -1.89 2.42
C ASP A 45 -4.96 -1.08 1.27
N PHE A 46 -4.89 -1.67 0.07
CA PHE A 46 -4.31 -1.08 -1.13
C PHE A 46 -5.35 -0.49 -2.10
N ARG A 47 -6.64 -0.40 -1.71
CA ARG A 47 -7.66 0.27 -2.53
C ARG A 47 -7.24 1.71 -2.85
N GLY A 48 -7.64 2.17 -4.02
CA GLY A 48 -7.19 3.44 -4.58
C GLY A 48 -5.75 3.40 -5.15
N ARG A 49 -5.11 2.23 -5.22
CA ARG A 49 -3.79 2.04 -5.87
C ARG A 49 -3.84 0.90 -6.88
N VAL A 50 -3.05 1.03 -7.94
CA VAL A 50 -2.74 -0.13 -8.77
C VAL A 50 -1.76 -1.02 -8.02
N VAL A 51 -2.08 -2.31 -7.90
CA VAL A 51 -1.25 -3.30 -7.22
C VAL A 51 -0.75 -4.34 -8.22
N ILE A 52 0.54 -4.66 -8.14
CA ILE A 52 1.13 -5.84 -8.77
C ILE A 52 1.29 -6.90 -7.70
N LEU A 53 0.47 -7.95 -7.76
CA LEU A 53 0.57 -9.10 -6.88
C LEU A 53 1.37 -10.20 -7.59
N ASP A 54 2.61 -10.43 -7.17
CA ASP A 54 3.53 -11.39 -7.80
C ASP A 54 3.59 -12.71 -7.03
N PHE A 55 3.10 -13.77 -7.64
CA PHE A 55 3.12 -15.12 -7.11
C PHE A 55 4.48 -15.77 -7.36
N PHE A 56 5.16 -16.18 -6.29
CA PHE A 56 6.51 -16.72 -6.39
C PHE A 56 6.77 -17.85 -5.38
N ALA A 57 7.90 -18.52 -5.57
CA ALA A 57 8.46 -19.42 -4.57
C ALA A 57 9.98 -19.23 -4.45
N SER A 58 10.53 -19.41 -3.24
CA SER A 58 11.96 -19.15 -2.96
C SER A 58 12.92 -20.06 -3.74
N TRP A 59 12.46 -21.24 -4.15
CA TRP A 59 13.19 -22.22 -4.94
C TRP A 59 13.09 -21.99 -6.46
N CYS A 60 12.21 -21.10 -6.92
CA CYS A 60 11.99 -20.82 -8.33
C CYS A 60 13.07 -19.87 -8.88
N ARG A 61 13.93 -20.38 -9.78
CA ARG A 61 15.03 -19.59 -10.37
C ARG A 61 14.56 -18.35 -11.14
N PRO A 62 13.55 -18.42 -12.04
CA PRO A 62 13.06 -17.23 -12.73
C PRO A 62 12.43 -16.20 -11.79
N CYS A 63 11.79 -16.65 -10.71
CA CYS A 63 11.21 -15.79 -9.69
C CYS A 63 12.25 -14.89 -9.03
N LYS A 64 13.45 -15.41 -8.76
CA LYS A 64 14.57 -14.61 -8.24
C LYS A 64 14.91 -13.39 -9.12
N ALA A 65 14.88 -13.57 -10.45
CA ALA A 65 15.12 -12.48 -11.38
C ALA A 65 13.92 -11.50 -11.44
N GLY A 66 12.70 -12.05 -11.44
CA GLY A 66 11.45 -11.27 -11.41
C GLY A 66 11.37 -10.36 -10.20
N MET A 67 11.58 -10.90 -9.00
CA MET A 67 11.54 -10.13 -7.77
C MET A 67 12.57 -9.00 -7.73
N LYS A 68 13.79 -9.19 -8.24
CA LYS A 68 14.78 -8.10 -8.36
C LYS A 68 14.29 -6.98 -9.28
N LYS A 69 13.66 -7.33 -10.41
CA LYS A 69 13.09 -6.35 -11.35
C LYS A 69 11.93 -5.59 -10.72
N LEU A 70 11.02 -6.30 -10.06
CA LEU A 70 9.88 -5.73 -9.34
C LEU A 70 10.34 -4.82 -8.20
N ASN A 71 11.39 -5.20 -7.48
CA ASN A 71 11.94 -4.37 -6.41
C ASN A 71 12.51 -3.05 -6.95
N LYS A 72 13.25 -3.09 -8.07
CA LYS A 72 13.71 -1.88 -8.76
C LYS A 72 12.53 -1.01 -9.24
N LEU A 73 11.48 -1.65 -9.75
CA LEU A 73 10.28 -0.93 -10.19
C LEU A 73 9.57 -0.23 -9.04
N ALA A 74 9.31 -0.95 -7.94
CA ALA A 74 8.67 -0.41 -6.75
C ALA A 74 9.43 0.83 -6.24
N LYS A 75 10.77 0.74 -6.17
CA LYS A 75 11.64 1.89 -5.82
C LYS A 75 11.50 3.06 -6.79
N ALA A 76 11.47 2.79 -8.10
CA ALA A 76 11.41 3.82 -9.13
C ALA A 76 10.03 4.52 -9.26
N GLN A 77 8.95 3.88 -8.83
CA GLN A 77 7.60 4.43 -8.90
C GLN A 77 7.26 5.37 -7.73
N GLY A 78 7.99 5.27 -6.61
CA GLY A 78 7.74 6.08 -5.43
C GLY A 78 6.33 5.88 -4.84
N GLN A 79 5.90 6.81 -3.98
CA GLN A 79 4.65 6.67 -3.20
C GLN A 79 3.36 6.83 -4.03
N ASN A 80 3.45 7.44 -5.21
CA ASN A 80 2.30 7.79 -6.07
C ASN A 80 2.14 6.88 -7.29
N GLY A 81 2.96 5.83 -7.41
CA GLY A 81 2.92 4.90 -8.53
C GLY A 81 2.37 3.53 -8.14
N VAL A 82 2.81 2.49 -8.84
CA VAL A 82 2.34 1.12 -8.60
C VAL A 82 2.83 0.58 -7.26
N SER A 83 1.94 -0.07 -6.51
CA SER A 83 2.30 -0.87 -5.33
C SER A 83 2.63 -2.30 -5.76
N VAL A 84 3.62 -2.91 -5.13
CA VAL A 84 4.00 -4.31 -5.40
C VAL A 84 3.80 -5.12 -4.13
N ILE A 85 3.27 -6.32 -4.25
CA ILE A 85 3.13 -7.29 -3.15
C ILE A 85 3.65 -8.64 -3.65
N GLY A 86 4.57 -9.25 -2.90
CA GLY A 86 4.99 -10.63 -3.16
C GLY A 86 4.06 -11.61 -2.46
N PHE A 87 3.58 -12.63 -3.18
CA PHE A 87 2.77 -13.71 -2.65
C PHE A 87 3.58 -15.00 -2.67
N ALA A 88 4.11 -15.41 -1.52
CA ALA A 88 4.95 -16.60 -1.41
C ALA A 88 4.12 -17.88 -1.31
N LEU A 89 4.47 -18.88 -2.13
CA LEU A 89 3.79 -20.19 -2.21
C LEU A 89 4.59 -21.34 -1.57
N ASP A 90 5.69 -21.02 -0.89
CA ASP A 90 6.55 -22.01 -0.25
C ASP A 90 5.79 -22.77 0.85
N LYS A 91 5.67 -24.11 0.69
CA LYS A 91 5.08 -24.99 1.71
C LYS A 91 5.78 -24.91 3.07
N ALA A 92 7.09 -24.65 3.08
CA ALA A 92 7.87 -24.47 4.29
C ALA A 92 7.66 -23.08 4.95
N GLY A 93 6.85 -22.22 4.33
CA GLY A 93 6.44 -20.92 4.84
C GLY A 93 7.61 -20.00 5.19
N ILE A 94 7.44 -19.24 6.28
CA ILE A 94 8.36 -18.19 6.72
C ILE A 94 9.83 -18.65 6.82
N LYS A 95 10.08 -19.92 7.18
CA LYS A 95 11.43 -20.48 7.36
C LYS A 95 12.27 -20.44 6.08
N LYS A 96 11.64 -20.50 4.90
CA LYS A 96 12.31 -20.39 3.59
C LYS A 96 12.15 -19.01 2.97
N VAL A 97 10.98 -18.40 3.14
CA VAL A 97 10.67 -17.11 2.49
C VAL A 97 11.49 -15.97 3.10
N ARG A 98 11.55 -15.85 4.44
CA ARG A 98 12.28 -14.75 5.11
C ARG A 98 13.76 -14.65 4.72
N PRO A 99 14.58 -15.71 4.79
CA PRO A 99 15.99 -15.61 4.40
C PRO A 99 16.15 -15.34 2.89
N PHE A 100 15.22 -15.78 2.05
CA PHE A 100 15.24 -15.51 0.62
C PHE A 100 14.96 -14.03 0.32
N VAL A 101 13.90 -13.46 0.92
CA VAL A 101 13.53 -12.04 0.82
C VAL A 101 14.68 -11.16 1.32
N ALA A 102 15.24 -11.47 2.50
CA ALA A 102 16.38 -10.76 3.06
C ALA A 102 17.61 -10.81 2.16
N LYS A 103 17.97 -12.00 1.64
CA LYS A 103 19.13 -12.17 0.73
C LYS A 103 18.97 -11.40 -0.58
N LEU A 104 17.76 -11.17 -1.04
CA LEU A 104 17.47 -10.41 -2.25
C LEU A 104 17.30 -8.90 -2.00
N GLY A 105 17.21 -8.47 -0.75
CA GLY A 105 16.95 -7.08 -0.37
C GLY A 105 15.62 -6.58 -0.96
N ILE A 106 14.56 -7.37 -0.83
CA ILE A 106 13.21 -7.02 -1.29
C ILE A 106 12.57 -6.08 -0.28
N ASP A 107 12.13 -4.91 -0.73
CA ASP A 107 11.61 -3.84 0.14
C ASP A 107 10.08 -3.77 0.13
N PHE A 108 9.43 -4.36 -0.88
CA PHE A 108 7.97 -4.38 -0.94
C PHE A 108 7.40 -5.49 -0.03
N PRO A 109 6.15 -5.34 0.47
CA PRO A 109 5.54 -6.33 1.36
C PRO A 109 5.47 -7.73 0.74
N VAL A 110 5.82 -8.75 1.52
CA VAL A 110 5.68 -10.14 1.13
C VAL A 110 4.74 -10.86 2.09
N VAL A 111 3.68 -11.44 1.55
CA VAL A 111 2.71 -12.26 2.29
C VAL A 111 3.02 -13.74 2.13
N LEU A 112 2.71 -14.51 3.18
CA LEU A 112 2.82 -15.95 3.22
C LEU A 112 1.44 -16.53 2.92
N GLY A 113 1.26 -17.07 1.72
CA GLY A 113 0.02 -17.71 1.33
C GLY A 113 0.23 -19.16 0.89
N ASN A 114 -0.77 -19.69 0.22
CA ASN A 114 -0.73 -21.04 -0.33
C ASN A 114 -1.31 -21.12 -1.76
N MET A 115 -1.15 -22.29 -2.39
CA MET A 115 -1.63 -22.52 -3.76
C MET A 115 -3.15 -22.42 -3.91
N GLU A 116 -3.92 -22.74 -2.87
CA GLU A 116 -5.39 -22.68 -2.91
C GLU A 116 -5.87 -21.24 -2.98
N GLU A 117 -5.34 -20.38 -2.10
CA GLU A 117 -5.61 -18.94 -2.08
C GLU A 117 -5.19 -18.28 -3.39
N ALA A 118 -4.00 -18.62 -3.88
CA ALA A 118 -3.49 -18.09 -5.13
C ALA A 118 -4.36 -18.48 -6.34
N ARG A 119 -4.85 -19.73 -6.39
CA ARG A 119 -5.80 -20.19 -7.42
C ARG A 119 -7.15 -19.51 -7.29
N ARG A 120 -7.62 -19.22 -6.07
CA ARG A 120 -8.85 -18.45 -5.85
C ARG A 120 -8.71 -17.04 -6.43
N LEU A 121 -7.60 -16.35 -6.16
CA LEU A 121 -7.34 -14.98 -6.64
C LEU A 121 -7.18 -14.89 -8.18
N THR A 122 -6.75 -15.97 -8.82
CA THR A 122 -6.47 -16.02 -10.26
C THR A 122 -7.57 -16.68 -11.08
N ARG A 123 -8.64 -17.19 -10.43
CA ARG A 123 -9.67 -18.04 -11.04
C ARG A 123 -10.28 -17.44 -12.30
N GLU A 124 -10.71 -16.18 -12.24
CA GLU A 124 -11.35 -15.47 -13.37
C GLU A 124 -10.39 -15.18 -14.53
N LEU A 125 -9.08 -15.31 -14.29
CA LEU A 125 -8.03 -15.04 -15.27
C LEU A 125 -7.32 -16.32 -15.76
N GLY A 126 -7.93 -17.49 -15.52
CA GLY A 126 -7.40 -18.78 -15.97
C GLY A 126 -6.46 -19.46 -14.97
N GLY A 127 -6.55 -19.10 -13.69
CA GLY A 127 -5.88 -19.80 -12.59
C GLY A 127 -4.37 -19.54 -12.47
N LEU A 128 -3.74 -20.33 -11.60
CA LEU A 128 -2.31 -20.29 -11.31
C LEU A 128 -1.71 -21.70 -11.37
N ASP A 129 -0.97 -21.94 -12.44
CA ASP A 129 -0.30 -23.23 -12.70
C ASP A 129 1.22 -23.14 -12.71
N VAL A 130 1.77 -21.92 -12.84
CA VAL A 130 3.22 -21.69 -12.91
C VAL A 130 3.62 -20.41 -12.20
N VAL A 131 4.84 -20.40 -11.66
CA VAL A 131 5.50 -19.22 -11.09
C VAL A 131 6.78 -18.89 -11.87
N PRO A 132 7.17 -17.61 -11.98
CA PRO A 132 6.44 -16.44 -11.47
C PRO A 132 5.20 -16.14 -12.30
N THR A 133 4.18 -15.60 -11.67
CA THR A 133 3.01 -15.03 -12.34
C THR A 133 2.61 -13.77 -11.60
N SER A 134 2.37 -12.67 -12.30
CA SER A 134 1.91 -11.43 -11.69
C SER A 134 0.44 -11.16 -12.05
N LEU A 135 -0.35 -10.76 -11.07
CA LEU A 135 -1.65 -10.14 -11.29
C LEU A 135 -1.50 -8.62 -11.19
N VAL A 136 -2.05 -7.89 -12.17
CA VAL A 136 -2.29 -6.46 -12.06
C VAL A 136 -3.71 -6.27 -11.55
N ILE A 137 -3.82 -5.52 -10.48
CA ILE A 137 -5.04 -5.25 -9.73
C ILE A 137 -5.27 -3.74 -9.78
N ASP A 138 -6.46 -3.33 -10.23
CA ASP A 138 -6.81 -1.91 -10.39
C ASP A 138 -7.09 -1.22 -9.04
N PRO A 139 -7.31 0.11 -8.99
CA PRO A 139 -7.60 0.82 -7.74
C PRO A 139 -8.88 0.36 -7.02
N GLN A 140 -9.84 -0.21 -7.74
CA GLN A 140 -11.05 -0.84 -7.18
C GLN A 140 -10.73 -2.24 -6.62
N GLY A 141 -9.51 -2.71 -6.88
CA GLY A 141 -8.90 -4.00 -6.62
C GLY A 141 -9.62 -5.19 -7.22
N ARG A 142 -9.98 -5.03 -8.48
CA ARG A 142 -10.31 -6.09 -9.42
C ARG A 142 -9.04 -6.50 -10.15
N ALA A 143 -8.86 -7.78 -10.43
CA ALA A 143 -7.74 -8.20 -11.27
C ALA A 143 -8.04 -7.88 -12.74
N VAL A 144 -7.19 -7.05 -13.34
CA VAL A 144 -7.35 -6.54 -14.71
C VAL A 144 -6.39 -7.18 -15.71
N LYS A 145 -5.30 -7.78 -15.22
CA LYS A 145 -4.35 -8.51 -16.07
C LYS A 145 -3.68 -9.63 -15.30
N ARG A 146 -3.48 -10.77 -15.97
CA ARG A 146 -2.54 -11.82 -15.56
C ARG A 146 -1.37 -11.88 -16.52
N LEU A 147 -0.16 -11.91 -15.97
CA LEU A 147 1.10 -11.95 -16.70
C LEU A 147 1.89 -13.16 -16.22
N VAL A 148 2.11 -14.11 -17.12
CA VAL A 148 2.76 -15.38 -16.79
C VAL A 148 4.24 -15.33 -17.14
N GLY A 149 5.09 -15.80 -16.23
CA GLY A 149 6.53 -15.87 -16.41
C GLY A 149 7.27 -14.56 -16.14
N LEU A 150 8.56 -14.54 -16.51
CA LEU A 150 9.41 -13.38 -16.31
C LEU A 150 9.14 -12.33 -17.40
N VAL A 151 8.32 -11.33 -17.08
CA VAL A 151 7.98 -10.25 -18.02
C VAL A 151 8.98 -9.09 -17.98
N SER A 152 9.01 -8.30 -19.05
CA SER A 152 9.79 -7.06 -19.13
C SER A 152 9.12 -5.93 -18.34
N ARG A 153 9.90 -4.90 -17.99
CA ARG A 153 9.36 -3.72 -17.30
C ARG A 153 8.34 -3.01 -18.18
N GLU A 154 8.58 -2.98 -19.48
CA GLU A 154 7.77 -2.31 -20.48
C GLU A 154 6.39 -2.96 -20.56
N THR A 155 6.33 -4.29 -20.67
CA THR A 155 5.07 -5.05 -20.68
C THR A 155 4.30 -4.88 -19.38
N LEU A 156 5.00 -4.94 -18.24
CA LEU A 156 4.39 -4.77 -16.93
C LEU A 156 3.81 -3.36 -16.77
N MET A 157 4.57 -2.32 -17.13
CA MET A 157 4.12 -0.93 -17.08
C MET A 157 3.00 -0.63 -18.08
N ALA A 158 3.03 -1.23 -19.27
CA ALA A 158 1.93 -1.12 -20.23
C ALA A 158 0.62 -1.69 -19.67
N SER A 159 0.69 -2.74 -18.86
CA SER A 159 -0.47 -3.33 -18.18
C SER A 159 -0.98 -2.49 -17.01
N VAL A 160 -0.13 -1.61 -16.47
CA VAL A 160 -0.41 -0.80 -15.28
C VAL A 160 -0.86 0.61 -15.63
N ARG A 161 -0.24 1.25 -16.63
CA ARG A 161 -0.48 2.65 -17.03
C ARG A 161 -1.95 3.02 -17.25
N PRO A 162 -2.80 2.18 -17.87
CA PRO A 162 -4.22 2.49 -18.04
C PRO A 162 -4.96 2.70 -16.71
N HIS A 163 -4.42 2.18 -15.61
CA HIS A 163 -5.02 2.21 -14.28
C HIS A 163 -4.34 3.21 -13.34
N LEU A 164 -3.19 3.81 -13.74
CA LEU A 164 -2.42 4.70 -12.88
C LEU A 164 -3.04 6.10 -12.71
N LYS A 165 -3.93 6.52 -13.62
CA LYS A 165 -4.68 7.78 -13.53
C LYS A 165 -6.00 7.66 -14.29
N SER A 166 -7.02 7.18 -13.59
CA SER A 166 -8.42 7.43 -13.88
C SER A 166 -9.15 7.21 -12.57
N GLN A 167 -9.92 8.22 -12.14
CA GLN A 167 -10.57 8.36 -10.85
C GLN A 167 -9.64 8.98 -9.78
N ALA A 168 -9.85 10.29 -9.55
CA ALA A 168 -9.78 10.81 -8.19
C ALA A 168 -10.54 9.84 -7.27
N PRO A 169 -10.12 9.65 -6.00
CA PRO A 169 -10.89 8.83 -5.07
C PRO A 169 -12.36 9.23 -5.22
N PRO A 170 -13.29 8.28 -5.45
CA PRO A 170 -14.70 8.66 -5.44
C PRO A 170 -14.93 9.45 -4.15
N GLU A 171 -15.63 10.58 -4.23
CA GLU A 171 -16.13 11.21 -3.01
C GLU A 171 -16.70 10.08 -2.15
N PRO A 172 -16.29 9.95 -0.88
CA PRO A 172 -16.79 8.88 -0.04
C PRO A 172 -18.30 8.95 -0.17
N THR A 173 -18.88 7.92 -0.79
CA THR A 173 -20.32 7.84 -0.91
C THR A 173 -20.79 7.93 0.52
N SER A 174 -21.72 8.83 0.80
CA SER A 174 -22.26 9.20 2.12
C SER A 174 -22.75 8.02 3.00
N ALA A 175 -22.48 6.78 2.62
CA ALA A 175 -22.67 5.57 3.37
C ALA A 175 -21.73 5.50 4.58
N GLN A 176 -22.23 6.07 5.67
CA GLN A 176 -21.92 5.71 7.05
C GLN A 176 -20.46 5.88 7.46
N VAL A 177 -20.06 7.14 7.57
CA VAL A 177 -19.11 7.53 8.61
C VAL A 177 -19.83 7.28 9.94
N ASP A 178 -19.53 6.18 10.63
CA ASP A 178 -19.88 6.07 12.04
C ASP A 178 -19.26 7.30 12.72
N ARG A 179 -20.13 8.17 13.26
CA ARG A 179 -19.66 9.34 13.99
C ARG A 179 -18.83 8.82 15.14
N ARG A 180 -17.53 9.13 15.14
CA ARG A 180 -16.64 8.80 16.25
C ARG A 180 -17.30 9.25 17.56
N HIS A 181 -17.35 8.36 18.54
CA HIS A 181 -17.83 8.73 19.87
C HIS A 181 -16.81 9.64 20.56
N GLU A 182 -17.31 10.65 21.26
CA GLU A 182 -16.48 11.60 21.99
C GLU A 182 -15.53 10.86 22.95
N GLY A 183 -14.22 10.97 22.71
CA GLY A 183 -13.16 10.31 23.50
C GLY A 183 -12.39 9.18 22.80
N GLU A 184 -12.85 8.67 21.65
CA GLU A 184 -12.07 7.71 20.86
C GLU A 184 -10.85 8.37 20.20
N ARG A 185 -9.69 7.70 20.23
CA ARG A 185 -8.48 8.20 19.56
C ARG A 185 -8.48 7.83 18.08
N ARG A 186 -8.09 8.74 17.20
CA ARG A 186 -7.90 8.47 15.77
C ARG A 186 -6.76 7.49 15.55
N PHE A 187 -5.67 7.64 16.30
CA PHE A 187 -4.53 6.71 16.23
C PHE A 187 -4.85 5.40 16.94
N GLN A 188 -4.96 4.32 16.17
CA GLN A 188 -5.19 2.97 16.68
C GLN A 188 -3.87 2.26 17.01
N ARG A 189 -2.86 2.40 16.14
CA ARG A 189 -1.55 1.79 16.35
C ARG A 189 -0.48 2.50 15.55
N ILE A 190 0.70 2.69 16.14
CA ILE A 190 1.89 3.16 15.41
C ILE A 190 3.07 2.28 15.80
N TRP A 191 3.82 1.79 14.81
CA TRP A 191 5.02 1.00 15.06
C TRP A 191 6.08 1.26 14.00
N LEU A 192 7.32 0.94 14.35
CA LEU A 192 8.46 1.03 13.46
C LEU A 192 8.85 -0.38 13.02
N THR A 193 9.24 -0.52 11.75
CA THR A 193 9.89 -1.73 11.25
C THR A 193 11.30 -1.37 10.80
N ASP A 194 12.26 -2.21 11.17
CA ASP A 194 13.68 -1.97 10.96
C ASP A 194 14.16 -2.44 9.58
N GLN A 195 15.33 -1.94 9.21
CA GLN A 195 16.17 -2.41 8.10
C GLN A 195 15.54 -2.46 6.71
N GLN A 196 15.51 -1.31 6.03
CA GLN A 196 15.38 -1.31 4.58
C GLN A 196 16.33 -0.30 3.93
N TYR A 197 16.90 -0.72 2.80
CA TYR A 197 17.80 0.10 1.98
C TYR A 197 17.03 0.57 0.75
N VAL A 198 16.24 1.62 0.93
CA VAL A 198 15.33 2.15 -0.10
C VAL A 198 16.08 3.21 -0.90
N GLY A 199 16.16 3.04 -2.23
CA GLY A 199 16.76 4.05 -3.10
C GLY A 199 18.24 4.38 -2.85
N GLY A 200 18.99 3.51 -2.16
CA GLY A 200 20.38 3.78 -1.77
C GLY A 200 20.55 4.44 -0.39
N GLN A 201 19.46 4.69 0.31
CA GLN A 201 19.43 5.25 1.66
C GLN A 201 19.04 4.17 2.67
N SER A 202 19.80 4.07 3.75
CA SER A 202 19.39 3.31 4.94
C SER A 202 18.28 4.06 5.67
N GLY A 203 17.35 3.32 6.27
CA GLY A 203 16.25 3.91 7.02
C GLY A 203 15.35 2.88 7.66
N PHE A 204 14.17 3.33 8.08
CA PHE A 204 13.14 2.53 8.72
C PHE A 204 11.75 2.98 8.24
N PHE A 205 10.75 2.11 8.41
CA PHE A 205 9.37 2.46 8.10
C PHE A 205 8.59 2.80 9.35
N VAL A 206 7.73 3.80 9.22
CA VAL A 206 6.73 4.19 10.21
C VAL A 206 5.38 3.73 9.68
N HIS A 207 4.77 2.79 10.39
CA HIS A 207 3.43 2.31 10.11
C HIS A 207 2.44 3.02 11.03
N ILE A 208 1.40 3.61 10.45
CA ILE A 208 0.36 4.37 11.15
C ILE A 208 -0.97 3.72 10.82
N ILE A 209 -1.65 3.15 11.81
CA ILE A 209 -3.07 2.81 11.70
C ILE A 209 -3.88 3.93 12.35
N ALA A 210 -4.68 4.61 11.55
CA ALA A 210 -5.52 5.71 11.99
C ALA A 210 -6.86 5.76 11.26
N GLU A 211 -7.90 6.26 11.93
CA GLU A 211 -9.23 6.45 11.34
C GLU A 211 -9.48 7.92 11.00
N LEU A 212 -9.51 8.21 9.70
CA LEU A 212 -9.62 9.58 9.17
C LEU A 212 -10.88 9.79 8.32
N ALA A 213 -11.74 8.79 8.17
CA ALA A 213 -12.86 8.83 7.22
C ALA A 213 -13.82 10.01 7.48
N ASP A 214 -14.02 10.37 8.74
CA ASP A 214 -14.82 11.54 9.16
C ASP A 214 -14.16 12.89 8.83
N LEU A 215 -12.87 12.90 8.50
CA LEU A 215 -12.13 14.07 8.03
C LEU A 215 -12.02 14.12 6.51
N ALA A 216 -12.62 13.18 5.76
CA ALA A 216 -12.46 13.11 4.31
C ALA A 216 -12.97 14.36 3.56
N ALA A 217 -13.89 15.12 4.16
CA ALA A 217 -14.36 16.40 3.62
C ALA A 217 -13.32 17.54 3.77
N GLU A 218 -12.33 17.39 4.64
CA GLU A 218 -11.27 18.37 4.84
C GLU A 218 -10.20 18.18 3.76
N GLN A 219 -10.33 18.90 2.65
CA GLN A 219 -9.29 18.95 1.63
C GLN A 219 -7.95 19.39 2.25
N GLY A 220 -6.91 18.54 2.20
CA GLY A 220 -5.56 18.92 2.63
C GLY A 220 -5.11 18.41 4.01
N LEU A 221 -5.45 17.16 4.36
CA LEU A 221 -4.93 16.48 5.54
C LEU A 221 -3.45 16.08 5.40
N TRP A 222 -2.71 16.15 6.51
CA TRP A 222 -1.32 15.69 6.58
C TRP A 222 -1.03 14.93 7.87
N PHE A 223 -0.12 13.98 7.80
CA PHE A 223 0.62 13.52 8.97
C PHE A 223 1.90 14.35 9.14
N GLY A 224 2.14 14.83 10.35
CA GLY A 224 3.43 15.34 10.78
C GLY A 224 4.12 14.31 11.66
N LEU A 225 5.20 13.70 11.17
CA LEU A 225 6.09 12.85 11.96
C LEU A 225 7.13 13.74 12.64
N HIS A 226 7.16 13.74 13.96
CA HIS A 226 8.11 14.50 14.76
C HIS A 226 9.15 13.53 15.31
N ILE A 227 10.43 13.88 15.19
CA ILE A 227 11.54 13.05 15.70
C ILE A 227 12.46 13.96 16.49
N ARG A 228 12.60 13.70 17.78
CA ARG A 228 13.43 14.47 18.70
C ARG A 228 14.58 13.63 19.24
N PRO A 229 15.83 14.12 19.22
CA PRO A 229 16.93 13.45 19.87
C PRO A 229 16.82 13.60 21.39
N GLU A 230 17.07 12.51 22.11
CA GLU A 230 17.02 12.46 23.57
C GLU A 230 18.34 11.88 24.11
N ALA A 231 18.76 12.37 25.28
CA ALA A 231 19.80 11.75 26.08
C ALA A 231 19.16 11.00 27.24
N ARG A 232 19.76 9.88 27.62
CA ARG A 232 19.44 9.23 28.90
C ARG A 232 19.92 10.13 30.04
N SER A 233 19.03 10.48 30.95
CA SER A 233 19.31 11.35 32.11
C SER A 233 18.62 10.78 33.34
N GLY A 234 19.41 10.25 34.27
CA GLY A 234 18.91 9.48 35.41
C GLY A 234 18.06 8.28 34.97
N SER A 235 16.83 8.18 35.49
CA SER A 235 15.84 7.17 35.09
C SER A 235 15.00 7.56 33.86
N GLY A 236 15.24 8.73 33.26
CA GLY A 236 14.41 9.31 32.20
C GLY A 236 15.16 9.65 30.92
N LEU A 237 14.43 10.34 30.03
CA LEU A 237 14.94 10.88 28.77
C LEU A 237 14.81 12.40 28.79
N ALA A 238 15.89 13.09 28.42
CA ALA A 238 15.95 14.55 28.34
C ALA A 238 16.20 15.01 26.88
N PRO A 239 15.47 16.01 26.39
CA PRO A 239 15.59 16.47 25.02
C PRO A 239 16.95 17.12 24.78
N LEU A 240 17.63 16.71 23.69
CA LEU A 240 18.90 17.29 23.27
C LEU A 240 18.71 18.46 22.30
N ASP A 241 17.63 18.45 21.51
CA ASP A 241 17.33 19.46 20.50
C ASP A 241 15.83 19.52 20.23
N LYS A 242 15.40 20.48 19.39
CA LYS A 242 14.04 20.57 18.88
C LYS A 242 13.71 19.38 17.96
N PRO A 243 12.43 18.96 17.89
CA PRO A 243 12.03 17.89 16.98
C PRO A 243 12.16 18.33 15.52
N LYS A 244 12.73 17.46 14.70
CA LYS A 244 12.63 17.56 13.24
C LYS A 244 11.26 17.04 12.80
N LYS A 245 10.62 17.73 11.86
CA LYS A 245 9.28 17.41 11.34
C LYS A 245 9.38 16.91 9.91
N LEU A 246 8.75 15.78 9.62
CA LEU A 246 8.55 15.24 8.29
C LEU A 246 7.05 15.21 8.00
N PHE A 247 6.63 15.56 6.79
CA PHE A 247 5.22 15.65 6.44
C PHE A 247 4.87 14.60 5.39
N LEU A 248 3.73 13.94 5.59
CA LEU A 248 3.13 13.00 4.65
C LEU A 248 1.70 13.48 4.34
N ARG A 249 1.39 13.74 3.08
CA ARG A 249 0.04 14.10 2.66
C ARG A 249 -0.88 12.89 2.80
N VAL A 250 -2.09 13.11 3.29
CA VAL A 250 -3.15 12.09 3.28
C VAL A 250 -3.99 12.31 2.03
N ASP A 251 -3.72 11.53 1.00
CA ASP A 251 -4.42 11.64 -0.28
C ASP A 251 -5.79 10.94 -0.28
N ASP A 252 -6.00 10.03 0.67
CA ASP A 252 -7.23 9.25 0.82
C ASP A 252 -7.49 8.98 2.30
N ALA A 253 -8.46 9.70 2.86
CA ALA A 253 -8.85 9.62 4.26
C ALA A 253 -9.72 8.39 4.58
N SER A 254 -10.18 7.65 3.56
CA SER A 254 -10.87 6.37 3.77
C SER A 254 -9.92 5.25 4.18
N ARG A 255 -8.61 5.42 3.92
CA ARG A 255 -7.58 4.45 4.30
C ARG A 255 -7.38 4.44 5.81
N ARG A 256 -7.07 3.25 6.32
CA ARG A 256 -6.77 3.02 7.73
C ARG A 256 -5.29 2.78 8.02
N HIS A 257 -4.50 2.34 7.03
CA HIS A 257 -3.07 2.05 7.20
C HIS A 257 -2.20 2.91 6.28
N PHE A 258 -1.25 3.61 6.87
CA PHE A 258 -0.31 4.50 6.19
C PHE A 258 1.12 4.07 6.51
N ILE A 259 1.99 4.16 5.52
CA ILE A 259 3.38 3.70 5.61
C ILE A 259 4.29 4.81 5.10
N LEU A 260 5.21 5.26 5.95
CA LEU A 260 6.21 6.30 5.63
C LEU A 260 7.61 5.72 5.79
N PHE A 261 8.46 5.88 4.77
CA PHE A 261 9.89 5.61 4.91
C PHE A 261 10.61 6.85 5.46
N VAL A 262 11.48 6.65 6.45
CA VAL A 262 12.35 7.68 7.02
C VAL A 262 13.79 7.26 6.81
N SER A 263 14.53 8.03 6.03
CA SER A 263 15.95 7.78 5.80
C SER A 263 16.81 8.28 6.95
N CYS A 264 17.97 7.66 7.15
CA CYS A 264 18.84 7.96 8.28
C CYS A 264 19.44 9.37 8.25
N ASP A 265 19.64 9.95 7.07
CA ASP A 265 20.02 11.37 6.87
C ASP A 265 18.90 12.35 7.24
N GLN A 266 17.64 11.88 7.30
CA GLN A 266 16.52 12.66 7.80
C GLN A 266 16.48 12.70 9.33
N LEU A 267 17.24 11.88 10.05
CA LEU A 267 17.27 11.93 11.51
C LEU A 267 18.04 13.16 12.03
N PRO A 268 17.62 13.73 13.17
CA PRO A 268 18.45 14.68 13.91
C PRO A 268 19.79 14.05 14.32
N ALA A 269 20.85 14.86 14.29
CA ALA A 269 22.17 14.43 14.74
C ALA A 269 22.16 14.10 16.24
N THR A 270 22.89 13.05 16.65
CA THR A 270 23.06 12.66 18.06
C THR A 270 24.52 12.30 18.33
N ALA A 271 24.96 12.48 19.58
CA ALA A 271 26.26 11.98 20.03
C ALA A 271 26.18 10.46 20.25
N SER A 272 26.64 9.70 19.25
CA SER A 272 27.05 8.27 19.26
C SER A 272 26.11 7.17 19.81
N GLN A 273 25.03 7.47 20.53
CA GLN A 273 23.99 6.51 20.96
C GLN A 273 22.59 7.18 20.97
N GLY A 274 22.15 7.66 19.79
CA GLY A 274 20.89 8.37 19.65
C GLY A 274 19.66 7.56 20.07
N VAL A 275 19.13 7.89 21.25
CA VAL A 275 17.74 7.61 21.61
C VAL A 275 16.90 8.72 20.98
N TYR A 276 15.78 8.33 20.39
CA TYR A 276 14.84 9.25 19.78
C TYR A 276 13.47 9.07 20.39
N ARG A 277 12.81 10.18 20.66
CA ARG A 277 11.38 10.24 20.94
C ARG A 277 10.68 10.75 19.70
N SER A 278 9.67 10.02 19.26
CA SER A 278 8.88 10.36 18.09
C SER A 278 7.40 10.29 18.37
N TRP A 279 6.62 11.08 17.64
CA TRP A 279 5.16 11.04 17.65
C TRP A 279 4.64 11.52 16.31
N VAL A 280 3.39 11.20 16.02
CA VAL A 280 2.69 11.60 14.79
C VAL A 280 1.57 12.57 15.14
N THR A 281 1.38 13.61 14.34
CA THR A 281 0.23 14.51 14.42
C THR A 281 -0.61 14.42 13.16
N ILE A 282 -1.93 14.38 13.30
CA ILE A 282 -2.86 14.65 12.18
C ILE A 282 -3.02 16.17 12.09
N LEU A 283 -2.80 16.72 10.91
CA LEU A 283 -2.88 18.15 10.61
C LEU A 283 -4.01 18.39 9.62
N GLY A 284 -4.88 19.34 9.93
CA GLY A 284 -5.93 19.82 9.02
C GLY A 284 -5.42 20.78 7.95
N PRO A 285 -6.33 21.34 7.12
CA PRO A 285 -5.99 22.18 5.96
C PRO A 285 -5.10 23.40 6.27
N ASN A 286 -5.18 23.94 7.50
CA ASN A 286 -4.38 25.07 7.97
C ASN A 286 -3.17 24.65 8.82
N GLN A 287 -2.70 23.42 8.69
CA GLN A 287 -1.67 22.81 9.54
C GLN A 287 -2.00 22.81 11.05
N LYS A 288 -3.27 23.04 11.41
CA LYS A 288 -3.74 22.93 12.80
C LYS A 288 -3.69 21.46 13.20
N THR A 289 -3.09 21.17 14.35
CA THR A 289 -3.08 19.81 14.89
C THR A 289 -4.49 19.42 15.33
N LEU A 290 -5.01 18.36 14.72
CA LEU A 290 -6.30 17.75 15.06
C LEU A 290 -6.13 16.69 16.15
N GLU A 291 -5.07 15.88 16.07
CA GLU A 291 -4.72 14.89 17.08
C GLU A 291 -3.21 14.64 17.10
N ARG A 292 -2.67 14.27 18.27
CA ARG A 292 -1.29 13.83 18.48
C ARG A 292 -1.30 12.40 19.03
N SER A 293 -0.45 11.53 18.48
CA SER A 293 -0.26 10.18 18.98
C SER A 293 0.44 10.16 20.35
N GLY A 294 0.48 8.97 20.95
CA GLY A 294 1.46 8.67 22.01
C GLY A 294 2.89 8.69 21.48
N ASP A 295 3.84 8.68 22.42
CA ASP A 295 5.27 8.70 22.10
C ASP A 295 5.78 7.31 21.74
N ILE A 296 6.70 7.29 20.78
CA ILE A 296 7.44 6.11 20.34
C ILE A 296 8.89 6.38 20.66
N ILE A 297 9.46 5.57 21.55
CA ILE A 297 10.88 5.62 21.87
C ILE A 297 11.57 4.57 21.03
N PHE A 298 12.60 4.99 20.31
CA PHE A 298 13.44 4.08 19.57
C PHE A 298 14.90 4.46 19.71
N GLU A 299 15.74 3.44 19.70
CA GLU A 299 17.18 3.58 19.73
C GLU A 299 17.71 3.07 18.40
N LYS A 300 18.56 3.87 17.75
CA LYS A 300 19.34 3.51 16.54
C LYS A 300 18.85 2.24 15.82
N PRO A 301 17.80 2.30 14.97
CA PRO A 301 17.29 1.12 14.26
C PRO A 301 18.21 0.66 13.09
N ASN A 302 19.53 0.86 13.21
CA ASN A 302 20.62 0.69 12.23
C ASN A 302 20.92 1.88 11.30
N CYS A 303 20.76 3.12 11.79
CA CYS A 303 21.45 4.27 11.23
C CYS A 303 22.92 4.28 11.67
N ILE A 304 23.71 3.37 11.10
CA ILE A 304 25.15 3.30 11.35
C ILE A 304 25.79 4.56 10.77
N THR A 305 26.42 5.36 11.63
CA THR A 305 27.41 6.36 11.25
C THR A 305 28.54 5.67 10.52
N ALA A 306 28.49 5.60 9.19
CA ALA A 306 29.71 5.57 8.39
C ALA A 306 30.34 6.96 8.50
N ARG A 307 31.11 7.20 9.58
CA ARG A 307 32.10 8.29 9.57
C ARG A 307 33.37 7.75 8.92
N ALA A 308 33.68 8.35 7.77
CA ALA A 308 34.99 8.49 7.13
C ALA A 308 35.80 7.23 6.81
N ARG A 309 35.98 6.98 5.51
CA ARG A 309 37.31 7.10 4.91
C ARG A 309 37.23 8.10 3.77
#